data_AF-W2I7I1-F1
#
_entry.id   AF-W2I7I1-F1
#
_cell.length_a   1.000
_cell.length_b   1.000
_cell.length_c   1.000
_cell.angle_alpha   90.00
_cell.angle_beta   90.00
_cell.angle_gamma   90.00
#
_symmetry.space_group_name_H-M   'P 1'
#
loop_
_entity.id
_entity.type
_entity.pdbx_description
1 polymer ?
#
loop_
_entity_poly.entity_id
_entity_poly.type
_entity_poly.pdbx_seq_one_letter_code
_entity_poly.pdbx_strand_id
1 'polypeptide(L)' 'MGEGLFENYLQPYFADAFRPVQQGDLLLVCCQEGGPDVEFVVVETDPKPHCIVGPKTDIFYNGAPVSRQDVL' A
#
# COMPACT_ATOMS: atom_id res chain seq x y z
N MET A 1 9.69 -11.82 -6.99
CA MET A 1 9.72 -10.67 -6.05
C MET A 1 8.32 -10.42 -5.49
N GLY A 2 7.62 -11.44 -4.97
CA GLY A 2 6.25 -11.31 -4.49
C GLY A 2 6.01 -11.88 -3.09
N GLU A 3 7.03 -12.51 -2.51
CA GLU A 3 6.93 -13.12 -1.18
C GLU A 3 7.31 -12.03 -0.16
N GLY A 4 6.38 -11.67 0.73
CA GLY A 4 6.65 -10.77 1.85
C GLY A 4 6.26 -9.30 1.67
N LEU A 5 5.68 -8.85 0.54
CA LEU A 5 5.29 -7.43 0.42
C LEU A 5 4.24 -7.01 1.45
N PHE A 6 3.30 -7.90 1.74
CA PHE A 6 2.29 -7.63 2.76
C PHE A 6 2.91 -7.65 4.14
N GLU A 7 3.58 -8.73 4.50
CA GLU A 7 4.14 -8.97 5.83
C GLU A 7 5.24 -7.95 6.19
N ASN A 8 6.11 -7.60 5.24
CA ASN A 8 7.27 -6.75 5.52
C ASN A 8 7.01 -5.25 5.32
N TYR A 9 5.95 -4.87 4.59
CA TYR A 9 5.66 -3.47 4.25
C TYR A 9 4.23 -3.07 4.62
N LEU A 10 3.21 -3.65 3.97
CA LEU A 10 1.83 -3.14 4.06
C LEU A 10 1.19 -3.38 5.43
N GLN A 11 1.32 -4.59 5.97
CA GLN A 11 0.78 -4.95 7.27
C GLN A 11 1.32 -4.04 8.38
N PRO A 12 2.64 -3.91 8.60
CA PRO A 12 3.16 -3.01 9.64
C PRO A 12 2.89 -1.53 9.35
N TYR A 13 2.78 -1.13 8.08
CA TYR A 13 2.44 0.24 7.74
C TYR A 13 1.01 0.63 8.17
N PHE A 14 0.04 -0.27 8.00
CA PHE A 14 -1.37 0.00 8.28
C PHE A 14 -1.87 -0.50 9.65
N ALA A 15 -1.16 -1.43 10.29
CA ALA A 15 -1.53 -1.97 11.59
C ALA A 15 -1.74 -0.86 12.63
N ASP A 16 -2.92 -0.85 13.25
CA ASP A 16 -3.35 0.08 14.32
C ASP A 16 -3.19 1.58 14.01
N ALA A 17 -2.97 1.94 12.75
CA ALA A 17 -2.66 3.31 12.35
C ALA A 17 -3.87 4.09 11.80
N PHE A 18 -4.95 3.39 11.40
CA PHE A 18 -6.16 4.00 10.83
C PHE A 18 -5.86 5.07 9.77
N ARG A 19 -4.95 4.76 8.84
CA ARG A 19 -4.46 5.74 7.86
C ARG A 19 -5.54 6.01 6.81
N PRO A 20 -5.84 7.29 6.51
CA PRO A 20 -6.65 7.63 5.34
C PRO A 20 -5.82 7.38 4.07
N VAL A 21 -6.46 6.86 3.04
CA VAL A 21 -5.89 6.69 1.70
C VAL A 21 -6.88 7.16 0.64
N GLN A 22 -6.38 7.70 -0.46
CA GLN A 22 -7.15 8.09 -1.62
C GLN A 22 -6.64 7.37 -2.88
N GLN A 23 -7.54 7.09 -3.81
CA GLN A 23 -7.16 6.61 -5.12
C GLN A 23 -6.15 7.56 -5.79
N GLY A 24 -5.03 7.01 -6.25
CA GLY A 24 -3.90 7.74 -6.83
C GLY A 24 -2.79 8.10 -5.84
N ASP A 25 -2.96 7.84 -4.53
CA ASP A 25 -1.92 8.15 -3.55
C ASP A 25 -0.65 7.32 -3.79
N LEU A 26 0.50 7.98 -3.59
CA LEU A 26 1.83 7.38 -3.56
C LEU A 26 2.29 7.27 -2.11
N LEU A 27 2.52 6.04 -1.64
CA LEU A 27 2.90 5.72 -0.27
C LEU A 27 4.33 5.19 -0.26
N LEU A 28 5.28 5.96 0.30
CA LEU A 28 6.62 5.47 0.58
C LEU A 28 6.58 4.66 1.88
N VAL A 29 6.89 3.36 1.77
CA VAL A 29 6.82 2.41 2.90
C VAL A 29 8.19 1.77 3.12
N CYS A 30 8.70 1.92 4.34
CA CYS A 30 9.95 1.30 4.77
C CYS A 30 9.74 -0.18 5.10
N CYS A 31 10.71 -1.02 4.73
CA CYS A 31 10.71 -2.43 5.07
C CYS A 31 10.93 -2.62 6.58
N GLN A 32 10.07 -3.39 7.25
CA GLN A 32 10.24 -3.71 8.67
C GLN A 32 11.54 -4.48 8.95
N GLU A 33 12.02 -5.28 8.01
CA GLU A 33 13.24 -6.08 8.13
C GLU A 33 14.52 -5.30 7.77
N GLY A 34 14.44 -3.99 7.52
CA GLY A 34 15.60 -3.15 7.17
C GLY A 34 16.05 -3.26 5.71
N GLY A 35 15.16 -3.73 4.82
CA GLY A 35 15.33 -3.67 3.37
C GLY A 35 15.11 -2.27 2.77
N PRO A 36 15.23 -2.12 1.43
CA PRO A 36 14.98 -0.85 0.76
C PRO A 36 13.51 -0.41 0.88
N ASP A 37 13.28 0.90 0.87
CA ASP A 37 11.93 1.45 0.82
C ASP A 37 11.24 1.15 -0.51
N VAL A 38 9.92 0.93 -0.46
CA VAL A 38 9.08 0.67 -1.63
C VAL A 38 8.00 1.74 -1.72
N GLU A 39 7.82 2.30 -2.91
CA GLU A 39 6.73 3.23 -3.23
C GLU A 39 5.53 2.43 -3.75
N PHE A 40 4.42 2.48 -3.01
CA PHE A 40 3.16 1.85 -3.39
C PHE A 40 2.20 2.87 -3.98
N VAL A 41 1.38 2.41 -4.91
CA VAL A 41 0.30 3.20 -5.52
C VAL A 41 -1.04 2.66 -5.04
N VAL A 42 -1.91 3.55 -4.56
CA VAL A 42 -3.30 3.21 -4.27
C VAL A 42 -4.09 3.22 -5.57
N VAL A 43 -4.21 2.06 -6.21
CA VAL A 43 -4.89 1.91 -7.51
C VAL A 43 -6.40 2.15 -7.39
N GLU A 44 -7.01 1.67 -6.30
CA GLU A 44 -8.45 1.74 -6.06
C GLU A 44 -8.76 1.67 -4.57
N THR A 45 -9.90 2.25 -4.17
CA THR A 45 -10.45 2.20 -2.81
C THR A 45 -11.92 1.80 -2.85
N ASP A 46 -12.41 1.14 -1.81
CA ASP A 46 -13.84 0.92 -1.57
C ASP A 46 -14.14 1.21 -0.09
N PRO A 47 -14.93 2.26 0.23
CA PRO A 47 -15.61 3.18 -0.69
C PRO A 47 -14.67 4.13 -1.45
N LYS A 48 -15.12 4.60 -2.62
CA LYS A 48 -14.43 5.61 -3.45
C LYS A 48 -14.79 7.05 -3.04
N PRO A 49 -13.90 8.04 -3.29
CA PRO A 49 -12.53 7.89 -3.79
C PRO A 49 -11.49 7.67 -2.67
N HIS A 50 -11.91 7.70 -1.40
CA HIS A 50 -11.04 7.58 -0.24
C HIS A 50 -11.69 6.72 0.85
N CYS A 51 -10.86 6.03 1.62
CA CYS A 51 -11.29 5.28 2.80
C CYS A 51 -10.22 5.33 3.89
N ILE A 52 -10.57 4.85 5.09
CA ILE A 52 -9.62 4.64 6.18
C ILE A 52 -9.28 3.15 6.19
N VAL A 53 -7.98 2.84 6.12
CA VAL A 53 -7.50 1.45 6.25
C VAL A 53 -7.51 1.08 7.73
N GLY A 54 -8.42 0.18 8.10
CA GLY A 54 -8.55 -0.34 9.46
C GLY A 54 -8.34 -1.85 9.52
N PRO A 55 -8.49 -2.47 10.70
CA PRO A 55 -8.23 -3.91 10.89
C PRO A 55 -9.11 -4.85 10.08
N LYS A 56 -10.23 -4.35 9.54
CA LYS A 56 -11.20 -5.11 8.73
C LYS A 56 -11.10 -4.79 7.24
N THR A 57 -10.16 -3.95 6.84
CA THR A 57 -9.97 -3.58 5.44
C THR A 57 -9.16 -4.67 4.74
N ASP A 58 -9.72 -5.25 3.69
CA ASP A 58 -8.98 -6.16 2.81
C ASP A 58 -8.03 -5.36 1.92
N ILE A 59 -6.74 -5.72 1.94
CA ILE A 59 -5.69 -5.09 1.13
C ILE A 59 -5.28 -6.03 0.00
N PHE A 60 -5.50 -5.61 -1.23
CA PHE A 60 -5.08 -6.34 -2.43
C PHE A 60 -3.80 -5.73 -2.99
N TYR A 61 -2.75 -6.55 -3.13
CA TYR A 61 -1.42 -6.12 -3.58
C TYR A 61 -0.85 -7.00 -4.70
N ASN A 62 -1.64 -7.94 -5.19
CA ASN A 62 -1.26 -8.84 -6.28
C ASN A 62 -1.38 -8.09 -7.61
N GLY A 63 -0.27 -7.87 -8.30
CA GLY A 63 -0.26 -7.18 -9.58
C GLY A 63 1.13 -7.05 -10.18
N ALA A 64 1.18 -6.57 -11.42
CA ALA A 64 2.44 -6.14 -12.03
C ALA A 64 2.88 -4.81 -11.38
N PRO A 65 4.20 -4.59 -11.20
CA PRO A 65 4.72 -3.29 -10.79
C PRO A 65 4.24 -2.20 -11.75
N VAL A 66 3.83 -1.06 -11.20
CA VAL A 66 3.40 0.10 -12.00
C VAL A 66 4.63 0.91 -12.41
N SER A 67 4.72 1.31 -13.68
CA SER A 67 5.79 2.20 -14.13
C SER A 67 5.58 3.58 -13.54
N ARG A 68 6.65 4.27 -13.14
CA ARG A 68 6.59 5.66 -12.66
C ARG A 68 5.94 6.62 -13.68
N GLN A 69 6.02 6.29 -14.98
CA GLN A 69 5.39 7.09 -16.04
C GLN A 69 3.88 6.92 -16.11
N ASP A 70 3.32 5.81 -15.60
CA ASP A 70 1.89 5.52 -15.67
C ASP A 70 1.12 6.15 -14.49
N VAL A 71 1.83 6.63 -13.47
CA VAL A 71 1.26 7.26 -12.26
C VAL A 71 1.46 8.77 -12.19
N LEU A 72 2.24 9.35 -13.10
CA LEU A 72 2.49 10.79 -13.25
C LEU A 72 1.67 11.36 -14.40
#